data_AF-A0A1B9EQY9-F1
#
_entry.id   AF-A0A1B9EQY9-F1
#
_cell.length_a   1.000
_cell.length_b   1.000
_cell.length_c   1.000
_cell.angle_alpha   90.00
_cell.angle_beta   90.00
_cell.angle_gamma   90.00
#
_symmetry.space_group_name_H-M   'P 1'
#
loop_
_entity.id
_entity.type
_entity.pdbx_description
1 polymer ?
#
loop_
_entity_poly.entity_id
_entity_poly.type
_entity_poly.pdbx_seq_one_letter_code
_entity_poly.pdbx_strand_id
1 'polypeptide(L)'
;MAGSAKSGSKCTEGAPRGHTWDQGLVLGLGPWYCANVVGMPVLVQLGDGFGPEPVYPAGPEGDIDRTADDEGWIVDELYGSASEFVKDICDSLPTSGVGGTSRSQWLAESGDLDSSGEAMLLAGVPKLYPKWTSALKEAVSGDYERWFGDGTYVVSTKAPSDDQIAEGEGLPIPPGTYQASGWMEDCYWERTSEGGEIIDNQLATSALSITVTIAPSDGQFTSERCAVWKPVK
;
A
#
# COMPACT_ATOMS: atom_id res chain seq x y z
N MET A 1 -12.21 32.30 63.22
CA MET A 1 -11.25 33.42 63.17
C MET A 1 -9.95 32.83 62.64
N ALA A 2 -9.63 33.00 61.35
CA ALA A 2 -8.76 34.07 60.81
C ALA A 2 -7.34 34.04 61.45
N GLY A 3 -6.20 34.00 60.76
CA GLY A 3 -5.87 34.09 59.33
C GLY A 3 -4.40 33.67 59.09
N SER A 4 -4.06 33.26 57.88
CA SER A 4 -3.26 34.04 56.90
C SER A 4 -1.73 33.93 57.06
N ALA A 5 -1.10 33.01 56.30
CA ALA A 5 0.30 33.12 55.90
C ALA A 5 0.36 33.59 54.44
N LYS A 6 1.06 34.71 54.21
CA LYS A 6 1.13 35.43 52.93
C LYS A 6 2.05 34.73 51.93
N SER A 7 1.53 34.71 50.70
CA SER A 7 2.19 34.57 49.41
C SER A 7 3.50 35.37 49.26
N GLY A 8 4.45 34.80 48.51
CA GLY A 8 5.48 35.60 47.83
C GLY A 8 6.75 34.86 47.44
N SER A 9 6.71 33.99 46.42
CA SER A 9 7.90 33.66 45.63
C SER A 9 7.63 34.05 44.17
N LYS A 10 8.14 35.21 43.76
CA LYS A 10 8.12 35.69 42.38
C LYS A 10 9.20 34.97 41.59
N CYS A 11 8.85 34.44 40.41
CA CYS A 11 9.81 34.15 39.36
C CYS A 11 10.20 35.48 38.72
N THR A 12 11.45 35.89 38.84
CA THR A 12 11.99 37.07 38.14
C THR A 12 12.70 36.63 36.86
N GLU A 13 12.32 37.24 35.74
CA GLU A 13 13.04 37.15 34.46
C GLU A 13 14.51 37.55 34.65
N GLY A 14 15.42 36.63 34.33
CA GLY A 14 16.85 36.89 34.27
C GLY A 14 17.39 36.32 32.96
N ALA A 15 17.70 37.19 32.00
CA ALA A 15 18.46 36.82 30.80
C ALA A 15 19.82 36.22 31.20
N PRO A 16 20.30 35.13 30.57
CA PRO A 16 21.56 34.53 30.97
C PRO A 16 22.74 35.36 30.46
N ARG A 17 23.62 35.77 31.39
CA ARG A 17 24.97 36.25 31.09
C ARG A 17 25.81 35.09 30.57
N GLY A 18 26.55 35.34 29.50
CA GLY A 18 27.42 34.37 28.85
C GLY A 18 28.54 33.85 29.76
N HIS A 19 28.80 32.56 29.63
CA HIS A 19 30.07 31.94 29.97
C HIS A 19 30.55 31.14 28.76
N THR A 20 31.71 31.53 28.25
CA THR A 20 32.43 30.85 27.18
C THR A 20 32.97 29.52 27.68
N TRP A 21 32.58 28.43 27.04
CA TRP A 21 33.33 27.18 27.01
C TRP A 21 33.62 26.83 25.54
N ASP A 22 34.85 26.41 25.33
CA ASP A 22 35.51 26.19 24.06
C ASP A 22 34.88 24.99 23.32
N GLN A 23 34.65 25.17 22.01
CA GLN A 23 34.35 24.17 20.96
C GLN A 23 33.04 23.35 21.02
N GLY A 24 32.11 23.69 20.11
CA GLY A 24 31.21 22.74 19.44
C GLY A 24 29.82 22.52 20.04
N LEU A 25 28.77 22.81 19.24
CA LEU A 25 27.34 22.54 19.44
C LEU A 25 26.57 23.52 20.33
N VAL A 26 25.79 24.41 19.70
CA VAL A 26 24.71 25.16 20.35
C VAL A 26 23.44 24.32 20.25
N LEU A 27 23.05 23.62 21.32
CA LEU A 27 21.69 23.10 21.47
C LEU A 27 20.83 24.24 22.01
N GLY A 28 19.90 24.72 21.18
CA GLY A 28 18.94 25.75 21.56
C GLY A 28 17.98 25.21 22.63
N LEU A 29 18.10 25.72 23.85
CA LEU A 29 17.11 25.48 24.91
C LEU A 29 15.90 26.39 24.64
N GLY A 30 14.76 25.81 24.30
CA GLY A 30 13.50 26.54 24.10
C GLY A 30 12.99 27.25 25.37
N PRO A 31 12.09 28.23 25.24
CA PRO A 31 11.56 28.99 26.39
C PRO A 31 10.60 28.13 27.23
N TRP A 32 10.82 28.18 28.55
CA TRP A 32 9.95 27.56 29.56
C TRP A 32 8.88 28.54 30.01
N TYR A 33 7.66 28.07 30.28
CA TYR A 33 6.61 28.85 30.93
C TYR A 33 5.98 28.10 32.11
N CYS A 34 5.50 28.86 33.10
CA CYS A 34 4.81 28.33 34.27
C CYS A 34 3.31 28.16 33.97
N ALA A 35 2.83 26.91 33.93
CA ALA A 35 1.41 26.60 33.95
C ALA A 35 0.97 26.25 35.39
N ASN A 36 -0.22 26.72 35.78
CA ASN A 36 -0.80 26.45 37.10
C ASN A 36 -1.76 25.26 36.99
N VAL A 37 -1.29 24.06 37.30
CA VAL A 37 -2.11 22.85 37.40
C VAL A 37 -2.25 22.53 38.88
N VAL A 38 -3.47 22.65 39.40
CA VAL A 38 -3.86 22.26 40.78
C VAL A 38 -2.89 22.77 41.87
N GLY A 39 -2.61 24.08 41.88
CA GLY A 39 -1.97 24.75 43.03
C GLY A 39 -0.49 24.45 43.27
N MET A 40 0.19 23.78 42.34
CA MET A 40 1.66 23.62 42.35
C MET A 40 2.25 24.15 41.04
N PRO A 41 3.28 25.01 41.08
CA PRO A 41 3.97 25.42 39.87
C PRO A 41 4.79 24.24 39.35
N VAL A 42 4.40 23.70 38.18
CA VAL A 42 5.15 22.67 37.46
C VAL A 42 5.84 23.33 36.28
N LEU A 43 7.14 23.06 36.11
CA LEU A 43 7.84 23.35 34.86
C LEU A 43 7.33 22.38 33.80
N VAL A 44 6.56 22.90 32.84
CA VAL A 44 6.16 22.15 31.65
C VAL A 44 7.14 22.51 30.55
N GLN A 45 7.89 21.53 30.07
CA GLN A 45 8.65 21.68 28.83
C GLN A 45 7.61 21.67 27.71
N LEU A 46 7.53 22.75 26.93
CA LEU A 46 6.90 22.65 25.61
C LEU A 46 7.72 21.60 24.87
N GLY A 47 7.11 20.46 24.55
CA GLY A 47 7.73 19.50 23.65
C GLY A 47 8.15 20.24 22.38
N ASP A 48 9.30 19.87 21.85
CA ASP A 48 10.00 20.51 20.72
C ASP A 48 9.17 20.49 19.42
N GLY A 49 8.06 21.23 19.38
CA GLY A 49 7.13 21.36 18.26
C GLY A 49 7.48 22.48 17.29
N PHE A 50 8.75 22.84 17.18
CA PHE A 50 9.24 23.82 16.21
C PHE A 50 10.49 23.27 15.51
N GLY A 51 10.33 22.13 14.83
CA GLY A 51 11.14 21.90 13.64
C GLY A 51 10.82 22.99 12.60
N PRO A 52 11.72 23.24 11.63
CA PRO A 52 11.35 24.08 10.49
C PRO A 52 10.07 23.52 9.86
N GLU A 53 9.13 24.40 9.47
CA GLU A 53 7.95 23.97 8.72
C GLU A 53 8.40 23.15 7.50
N PRO A 54 7.74 22.01 7.22
CA PRO A 54 8.06 21.22 6.05
C PRO A 54 7.90 22.08 4.78
N VAL A 55 8.91 22.01 3.91
CA VAL A 55 8.92 22.75 2.64
C VAL A 55 8.57 21.78 1.52
N TYR A 56 7.43 22.01 0.88
CA TYR A 56 6.94 21.18 -0.21
C TYR A 56 7.39 21.72 -1.58
N PRO A 57 7.67 20.85 -2.56
CA PRO A 57 7.96 21.28 -3.92
C PRO A 57 6.74 21.98 -4.56
N ALA A 58 6.97 22.86 -5.53
CA ALA A 58 5.87 23.44 -6.28
C ALA A 58 5.26 22.41 -7.24
N GLY A 59 3.93 22.42 -7.38
CA GLY A 59 3.22 21.56 -8.33
C GLY A 59 2.46 20.41 -7.67
N PRO A 60 1.94 19.47 -8.47
CA PRO A 60 1.05 18.41 -7.99
C PRO A 60 1.71 17.50 -6.97
N GLU A 61 3.03 17.26 -7.05
CA GLU A 61 3.79 16.50 -6.07
C GLU A 61 3.72 17.12 -4.67
N GLY A 62 4.06 18.40 -4.52
CA GLY A 62 4.02 19.03 -3.21
C GLY A 62 2.62 19.26 -2.69
N ASP A 63 1.62 19.35 -3.57
CA ASP A 63 0.22 19.33 -3.15
C ASP A 63 -0.18 17.97 -2.54
N ILE A 64 0.32 16.86 -3.09
CA ILE A 64 0.09 15.51 -2.55
C ILE A 64 0.84 15.35 -1.22
N ASP A 65 2.12 15.72 -1.17
CA ASP A 65 2.95 15.61 0.03
C ASP A 65 2.39 16.45 1.20
N ARG A 66 1.97 17.69 0.91
CA ARG A 66 1.29 18.53 1.89
C ARG A 66 -0.02 17.91 2.38
N THR A 67 -0.81 17.34 1.47
CA THR A 67 -2.06 16.66 1.84
C THR A 67 -1.77 15.45 2.74
N ALA A 68 -0.71 14.69 2.46
CA ALA A 68 -0.32 13.55 3.27
C ALA A 68 0.02 13.96 4.71
N ASP A 69 0.79 15.03 4.89
CA ASP A 69 1.11 15.57 6.22
C ASP A 69 -0.11 16.16 6.93
N ASP A 70 -0.94 16.93 6.21
CA ASP A 70 -2.15 17.56 6.76
C ASP A 70 -3.18 16.50 7.23
N GLU A 71 -3.31 15.40 6.50
CA GLU A 71 -4.24 14.30 6.79
C GLU A 71 -3.60 13.20 7.67
N GLY A 72 -2.29 13.30 7.96
CA GLY A 72 -1.56 12.32 8.77
C GLY A 72 -1.45 10.94 8.13
N TRP A 73 -1.31 10.87 6.81
CA TRP A 73 -1.13 9.62 6.06
C TRP A 73 0.21 8.97 6.38
N ILE A 74 0.18 7.65 6.55
CA ILE A 74 1.37 6.84 6.82
C ILE A 74 2.06 6.57 5.47
N VAL A 75 3.20 7.22 5.26
CA VAL A 75 4.12 6.92 4.16
C VAL A 75 5.07 5.83 4.65
N ASP A 76 5.20 4.74 3.88
CA ASP A 76 6.15 3.68 4.19
C ASP A 76 7.58 4.24 4.27
N GLU A 77 8.39 3.76 5.23
CA GLU A 77 9.75 4.26 5.51
C GLU A 77 10.70 4.14 4.31
N LEU A 78 10.36 3.32 3.32
CA LEU A 78 11.08 3.18 2.06
C LEU A 78 10.97 4.42 1.16
N TYR A 79 9.97 5.28 1.37
CA TYR A 79 9.72 6.46 0.55
C TYR A 79 9.98 7.75 1.34
N GLY A 80 10.58 8.74 0.68
CA GLY A 80 10.78 10.05 1.26
C GLY A 80 9.53 10.92 1.29
N SER A 81 8.51 10.59 0.50
CA SER A 81 7.22 11.30 0.46
C SER A 81 6.08 10.50 -0.17
N ALA A 82 4.84 10.98 0.03
CA ALA A 82 3.66 10.38 -0.58
C ALA A 82 3.68 10.44 -2.12
N SER A 83 4.18 11.53 -2.70
CA SER A 83 4.32 11.65 -4.14
C SER A 83 5.40 10.73 -4.71
N GLU A 84 6.45 10.39 -3.94
CA GLU A 84 7.44 9.39 -4.33
C GLU A 84 6.84 7.99 -4.38
N PHE A 85 6.08 7.60 -3.35
CA PHE A 85 5.29 6.36 -3.34
C PHE A 85 4.38 6.26 -4.57
N VAL A 86 3.57 7.29 -4.85
CA VAL A 86 2.67 7.30 -6.02
C VAL A 86 3.42 7.12 -7.33
N LYS A 87 4.60 7.75 -7.47
CA LYS A 87 5.45 7.63 -8.67
C LYS A 87 5.95 6.20 -8.85
N ASP A 88 6.49 5.61 -7.79
CA ASP A 88 7.03 4.25 -7.81
C ASP A 88 5.97 3.21 -8.21
N ILE A 89 4.78 3.28 -7.62
CA ILE A 89 3.65 2.41 -7.99
C ILE A 89 3.26 2.63 -9.46
N CYS A 90 3.16 3.88 -9.90
CA CYS A 90 2.77 4.19 -11.28
C CYS A 90 3.79 3.77 -12.34
N ASP A 91 5.07 3.83 -12.00
CA ASP A 91 6.18 3.40 -12.85
C ASP A 91 6.30 1.86 -12.87
N SER A 92 5.79 1.18 -11.84
CA SER A 92 5.68 -0.27 -11.76
C SER A 92 4.50 -0.86 -12.53
N LEU A 93 3.37 -0.15 -12.66
CA LEU A 93 2.17 -0.62 -13.39
C LEU A 93 2.38 -1.13 -14.84
N PRO A 94 3.33 -0.64 -15.65
CA PRO A 94 3.63 -1.21 -16.96
C PRO A 94 4.25 -2.61 -16.91
N THR A 95 4.90 -2.99 -15.82
CA THR A 95 5.72 -4.21 -15.71
C THR A 95 5.19 -5.19 -14.67
N SER A 96 4.74 -4.67 -13.54
CA SER A 96 4.18 -5.43 -12.44
C SER A 96 2.80 -5.97 -12.84
N GLY A 97 2.65 -7.28 -12.74
CA GLY A 97 1.45 -8.01 -13.12
C GLY A 97 1.37 -8.48 -14.57
N VAL A 98 2.10 -7.89 -15.53
CA VAL A 98 1.94 -8.24 -16.97
C VAL A 98 2.29 -9.71 -17.29
N GLY A 99 2.98 -10.41 -16.39
CA GLY A 99 3.29 -11.85 -16.47
C GLY A 99 2.32 -12.81 -15.78
N GLY A 100 1.26 -12.35 -15.10
CA GLY A 100 0.39 -13.25 -14.34
C GLY A 100 -0.92 -12.67 -13.80
N THR A 101 -1.06 -11.35 -13.75
CA THR A 101 -2.23 -10.65 -13.19
C THR A 101 -2.65 -9.47 -14.07
N SER A 102 -3.89 -8.99 -13.93
CA SER A 102 -4.24 -7.69 -14.52
C SER A 102 -3.60 -6.55 -13.71
N ARG A 103 -3.53 -5.33 -14.27
CA ARG A 103 -2.96 -4.18 -13.53
C ARG A 103 -3.76 -3.82 -12.30
N SER A 104 -5.08 -3.80 -12.45
CA SER A 104 -6.04 -3.52 -11.38
C SER A 104 -5.96 -4.62 -10.32
N GLN A 105 -5.79 -5.88 -10.73
CA GLN A 105 -5.53 -7.00 -9.82
C GLN A 105 -4.23 -6.81 -9.04
N TRP A 106 -3.12 -6.47 -9.71
CA TRP A 106 -1.85 -6.25 -9.04
C TRP A 106 -1.95 -5.16 -7.97
N LEU A 107 -2.57 -4.01 -8.30
CA LEU A 107 -2.78 -2.93 -7.33
C LEU A 107 -3.61 -3.37 -6.12
N ALA A 108 -4.66 -4.15 -6.36
CA ALA A 108 -5.56 -4.59 -5.30
C ALA A 108 -4.93 -5.65 -4.37
N GLU A 109 -3.91 -6.37 -4.85
CA GLU A 109 -3.41 -7.58 -4.20
C GLU A 109 -1.94 -7.48 -3.78
N SER A 110 -1.25 -6.40 -4.13
CA SER A 110 0.13 -6.15 -3.73
C SER A 110 0.28 -5.66 -2.29
N GLY A 111 -0.81 -5.20 -1.66
CA GLY A 111 -0.81 -4.48 -0.39
C GLY A 111 -0.61 -2.97 -0.53
N ASP A 112 -0.44 -2.44 -1.75
CA ASP A 112 -0.21 -1.01 -1.99
C ASP A 112 -1.43 -0.13 -1.67
N LEU A 113 -2.61 -0.74 -1.51
CA LEU A 113 -3.82 -0.04 -1.06
C LEU A 113 -3.98 -0.03 0.47
N ASP A 114 -3.16 -0.77 1.20
CA ASP A 114 -3.29 -0.91 2.64
C ASP A 114 -2.95 0.41 3.37
N SER A 115 -3.44 0.54 4.60
CA SER A 115 -3.20 1.70 5.46
C SER A 115 -3.57 3.03 4.77
N SER A 116 -2.59 3.86 4.43
CA SER A 116 -2.80 5.14 3.72
C SER A 116 -2.51 5.06 2.22
N GLY A 117 -2.10 3.90 1.71
CA GLY A 117 -1.75 3.67 0.31
C GLY A 117 -2.90 4.00 -0.64
N GLU A 118 -4.11 3.53 -0.35
CA GLU A 118 -5.31 3.87 -1.13
C GLU A 118 -5.52 5.39 -1.22
N ALA A 119 -5.45 6.10 -0.09
CA ALA A 119 -5.67 7.54 -0.04
C ALA A 119 -4.61 8.31 -0.84
N MET A 120 -3.33 7.92 -0.69
CA MET A 120 -2.22 8.48 -1.45
C MET A 120 -2.39 8.27 -2.96
N LEU A 121 -2.75 7.06 -3.38
CA LEU A 121 -2.95 6.73 -4.80
C LEU A 121 -4.18 7.46 -5.37
N LEU A 122 -5.29 7.53 -4.64
CA LEU A 122 -6.49 8.24 -5.07
C LEU A 122 -6.25 9.75 -5.22
N ALA A 123 -5.42 10.34 -4.36
CA ALA A 123 -5.05 11.75 -4.44
C ALA A 123 -4.02 12.04 -5.53
N GLY A 124 -3.08 11.11 -5.75
CA GLY A 124 -1.92 11.33 -6.60
C GLY A 124 -2.06 10.86 -8.04
N VAL A 125 -2.59 9.65 -8.28
CA VAL A 125 -2.67 9.06 -9.63
C VAL A 125 -3.41 9.94 -10.62
N PRO A 126 -4.58 10.55 -10.32
CA PRO A 126 -5.28 11.41 -11.28
C PRO A 126 -4.49 12.67 -11.67
N LYS A 127 -3.60 13.16 -10.78
CA LYS A 127 -2.81 14.38 -10.98
C LYS A 127 -1.48 14.10 -11.69
N LEU A 128 -0.79 13.03 -11.30
CA LEU A 128 0.55 12.70 -11.79
C LEU A 128 0.53 11.72 -12.97
N TYR A 129 -0.35 10.71 -12.93
CA TYR A 129 -0.40 9.62 -13.90
C TYR A 129 -1.85 9.31 -14.35
N PRO A 130 -2.55 10.27 -14.99
CA PRO A 130 -3.98 10.15 -15.28
C PRO A 130 -4.36 8.91 -16.10
N LYS A 131 -3.44 8.39 -16.93
CA LYS A 131 -3.61 7.14 -17.70
C LYS A 131 -3.95 5.92 -16.84
N TRP A 132 -3.57 5.92 -15.56
CA TRP A 132 -3.79 4.81 -14.62
C TRP A 132 -5.03 4.96 -13.76
N THR A 133 -5.78 6.07 -13.89
CA THR A 133 -6.95 6.35 -13.07
C THR A 133 -8.03 5.26 -13.16
N SER A 134 -8.23 4.64 -14.33
CA SER A 134 -9.21 3.54 -14.46
C SER A 134 -8.77 2.31 -13.67
N ALA A 135 -7.52 1.90 -13.82
CA ALA A 135 -6.98 0.72 -13.14
C ALA A 135 -7.04 0.88 -11.61
N LEU A 136 -6.70 2.07 -11.10
CA LEU A 136 -6.83 2.37 -9.67
C LEU A 136 -8.28 2.28 -9.18
N LYS A 137 -9.24 2.83 -9.93
CA LYS A 137 -10.66 2.78 -9.54
C LYS A 137 -11.19 1.34 -9.51
N GLU A 138 -10.83 0.55 -10.51
CA GLU A 138 -11.16 -0.87 -10.56
C GLU A 138 -10.57 -1.60 -9.35
N ALA A 139 -9.29 -1.39 -9.06
CA ALA A 139 -8.60 -1.98 -7.90
C ALA A 139 -9.28 -1.63 -6.57
N VAL A 140 -9.51 -0.35 -6.31
CA VAL A 140 -10.17 0.14 -5.08
C VAL A 140 -11.61 -0.36 -4.96
N SER A 141 -12.33 -0.48 -6.08
CA SER A 141 -13.71 -0.98 -6.06
C SER A 141 -13.82 -2.49 -5.85
N GLY A 142 -12.73 -3.24 -6.05
CA GLY A 142 -12.76 -4.70 -6.17
C GLY A 142 -13.37 -5.21 -7.48
N ASP A 143 -13.84 -4.34 -8.37
CA ASP A 143 -14.40 -4.70 -9.68
C ASP A 143 -13.28 -4.70 -10.73
N TYR A 144 -12.44 -5.73 -10.68
CA TYR A 144 -11.39 -5.96 -11.64
C TYR A 144 -11.37 -7.39 -12.14
N GLU A 145 -10.88 -7.56 -13.36
CA GLU A 145 -10.67 -8.87 -13.95
C GLU A 145 -9.44 -9.53 -13.31
N ARG A 146 -9.62 -10.71 -12.73
CA ARG A 146 -8.50 -11.55 -12.29
C ARG A 146 -7.97 -12.39 -13.43
N TRP A 147 -6.66 -12.28 -13.66
CA TRP A 147 -5.89 -13.12 -14.55
C TRP A 147 -5.11 -14.15 -13.73
N PHE A 148 -4.78 -15.27 -14.36
CA PHE A 148 -4.14 -16.39 -13.69
C PHE A 148 -2.91 -16.82 -14.47
N GLY A 149 -1.76 -16.88 -13.81
CA GLY A 149 -0.51 -17.35 -14.38
C GLY A 149 -0.35 -18.85 -14.20
N ASP A 150 0.90 -19.28 -14.13
CA ASP A 150 1.26 -20.61 -13.68
C ASP A 150 1.00 -20.76 -12.17
N GLY A 151 0.63 -21.97 -11.76
CA GLY A 151 0.32 -22.30 -10.37
C GLY A 151 -0.88 -23.24 -10.25
N THR A 152 -1.25 -23.52 -9.00
CA THR A 152 -2.42 -24.31 -8.63
C THR A 152 -3.44 -23.44 -7.93
N TYR A 153 -4.66 -23.43 -8.46
CA TYR A 153 -5.77 -22.61 -7.98
C TYR A 153 -6.93 -23.50 -7.53
N VAL A 154 -7.59 -23.10 -6.44
CA VAL A 154 -8.78 -23.77 -5.91
C VAL A 154 -10.01 -23.24 -6.65
N VAL A 155 -10.84 -24.10 -7.22
CA VAL A 155 -12.04 -23.65 -7.92
C VAL A 155 -13.07 -23.17 -6.91
N SER A 156 -13.38 -21.87 -6.94
CA SER A 156 -14.25 -21.23 -5.95
C SER A 156 -14.75 -19.88 -6.44
N THR A 157 -15.99 -19.55 -6.10
CA THR A 157 -16.58 -18.22 -6.33
C THR A 157 -16.25 -17.20 -5.24
N LYS A 158 -15.56 -17.63 -4.18
CA LYS A 158 -15.14 -16.73 -3.09
C LYS A 158 -13.92 -15.93 -3.55
N ALA A 159 -13.89 -14.65 -3.20
CA ALA A 159 -12.68 -13.86 -3.26
C ALA A 159 -11.61 -14.50 -2.33
N PRO A 160 -10.32 -14.35 -2.64
CA PRO A 160 -9.28 -14.78 -1.72
C PRO A 160 -9.33 -13.98 -0.43
N SER A 161 -8.92 -14.61 0.67
CA SER A 161 -8.57 -13.86 1.88
C SER A 161 -7.19 -13.23 1.77
N ASP A 162 -6.93 -12.22 2.60
CA ASP A 162 -5.63 -11.56 2.71
C ASP A 162 -4.50 -12.58 2.98
N ASP A 163 -4.76 -13.58 3.84
CA ASP A 163 -3.80 -14.67 4.09
C ASP A 163 -3.44 -15.46 2.82
N GLN A 164 -4.44 -15.76 1.96
CA GLN A 164 -4.18 -16.49 0.71
C GLN A 164 -3.40 -15.64 -0.29
N ILE A 165 -3.64 -14.33 -0.30
CA ILE A 165 -2.91 -13.38 -1.14
C ILE A 165 -1.44 -13.30 -0.66
N ALA A 166 -1.23 -13.19 0.65
CA ALA A 166 0.10 -13.12 1.24
C ALA A 166 0.92 -14.41 1.05
N GLU A 167 0.28 -15.58 1.14
CA GLU A 167 0.92 -16.87 0.90
C GLU A 167 1.14 -17.16 -0.59
N GLY A 168 0.24 -16.67 -1.47
CA GLY A 168 0.31 -16.89 -2.91
C GLY A 168 -0.06 -18.30 -3.37
N GLU A 169 -0.49 -19.17 -2.46
CA GLU A 169 -0.87 -20.56 -2.73
C GLU A 169 -2.37 -20.80 -2.52
N GLY A 170 -2.95 -21.72 -3.27
CA GLY A 170 -4.36 -22.09 -3.10
C GLY A 170 -5.34 -20.95 -3.35
N LEU A 171 -4.95 -19.96 -4.15
CA LEU A 171 -5.80 -18.83 -4.53
C LEU A 171 -7.06 -19.32 -5.25
N PRO A 172 -8.23 -18.71 -4.99
CA PRO A 172 -9.45 -19.10 -5.65
C PRO A 172 -9.46 -18.67 -7.13
N ILE A 173 -9.90 -19.57 -8.01
CA ILE A 173 -10.26 -19.29 -9.40
C ILE A 173 -11.76 -19.53 -9.58
N PRO A 174 -12.54 -18.52 -10.05
CA PRO A 174 -13.95 -18.72 -10.33
C PRO A 174 -14.19 -19.75 -11.46
N PRO A 175 -15.31 -20.50 -11.42
CA PRO A 175 -15.75 -21.26 -12.58
C PRO A 175 -15.98 -20.35 -13.78
N GLY A 176 -15.60 -20.80 -14.97
CA GLY A 176 -15.68 -19.99 -16.19
C GLY A 176 -14.84 -20.51 -17.33
N THR A 177 -14.87 -19.79 -18.45
CA THR A 177 -14.01 -20.08 -19.60
C THR A 177 -12.83 -19.13 -19.60
N TYR A 178 -11.62 -19.69 -19.74
CA TYR A 178 -10.36 -18.98 -19.71
C TYR A 178 -9.58 -19.26 -20.98
N GLN A 179 -8.85 -18.25 -21.46
CA GLN A 179 -7.99 -18.36 -22.63
C GLN A 179 -6.58 -17.88 -22.31
N ALA A 180 -5.61 -18.73 -22.62
CA ALA A 180 -4.20 -18.39 -22.69
C ALA A 180 -3.83 -18.12 -24.16
N SER A 181 -3.25 -16.95 -24.44
CA SER A 181 -2.90 -16.53 -25.81
C SER A 181 -1.47 -16.00 -25.89
N GLY A 182 -0.80 -16.32 -26.99
CA GLY A 182 0.61 -16.04 -27.20
C GLY A 182 1.38 -17.32 -27.49
N TRP A 183 2.66 -17.17 -27.85
CA TRP A 183 3.54 -18.32 -28.07
C TRP A 183 3.76 -19.06 -26.75
N MET A 184 3.40 -20.34 -26.71
CA MET A 184 3.57 -21.23 -25.57
C MET A 184 4.29 -22.49 -26.02
N GLU A 185 5.25 -22.95 -25.21
CA GLU A 185 6.00 -24.20 -25.41
C GLU A 185 5.87 -25.05 -24.16
N ASP A 186 5.59 -26.34 -24.36
CA ASP A 186 5.40 -27.32 -23.28
C ASP A 186 4.44 -26.87 -22.17
N CYS A 187 3.38 -26.13 -22.57
CA CYS A 187 2.32 -25.68 -21.68
C CYS A 187 1.51 -26.88 -21.22
N TYR A 188 1.54 -27.13 -19.91
CA TYR A 188 0.73 -28.14 -19.26
C TYR A 188 -0.39 -27.46 -18.50
N TRP A 189 -1.61 -27.95 -18.65
CA TRP A 189 -2.71 -27.58 -17.79
C TRP A 189 -3.53 -28.81 -17.41
N GLU A 190 -4.17 -28.75 -16.25
CA GLU A 190 -5.09 -29.78 -15.78
C GLU A 190 -6.23 -29.19 -14.96
N ARG A 191 -7.34 -29.91 -14.99
CA ARG A 191 -8.49 -29.75 -14.10
C ARG A 191 -8.62 -31.02 -13.30
N THR A 192 -8.77 -30.90 -11.98
CA THR A 192 -8.96 -32.04 -11.09
C THR A 192 -10.26 -31.89 -10.32
N SER A 193 -10.81 -33.01 -9.83
CA SER A 193 -11.93 -33.02 -8.88
C SER A 193 -11.47 -32.60 -7.47
N GLU A 194 -12.40 -32.37 -6.55
CA GLU A 194 -12.08 -32.13 -5.13
C GLU A 194 -11.26 -33.28 -4.50
N GLY A 195 -11.41 -34.51 -5.02
CA GLY A 195 -10.63 -35.67 -4.58
C GLY A 195 -9.25 -35.78 -5.22
N GLY A 196 -8.88 -34.86 -6.12
CA GLY A 196 -7.59 -34.85 -6.83
C GLY A 196 -7.56 -35.69 -8.11
N GLU A 197 -8.64 -36.37 -8.46
CA GLU A 197 -8.72 -37.13 -9.73
C GLU A 197 -8.69 -36.18 -10.93
N ILE A 198 -7.88 -36.48 -11.94
CA ILE A 198 -7.81 -35.70 -13.19
C ILE A 198 -9.14 -35.82 -13.93
N ILE A 199 -9.76 -34.67 -14.21
CA ILE A 199 -10.96 -34.55 -15.04
C ILE A 199 -10.56 -34.36 -16.50
N ASP A 200 -9.59 -33.48 -16.74
CA ASP A 200 -9.09 -33.14 -18.07
C ASP A 200 -7.67 -32.57 -17.94
N ASN A 201 -6.81 -32.85 -18.91
CA ASN A 201 -5.48 -32.26 -18.98
C ASN A 201 -4.93 -32.26 -20.40
N GLN A 202 -3.92 -31.42 -20.63
CA GLN A 202 -3.17 -31.44 -21.88
C GLN A 202 -1.75 -30.94 -21.67
N LEU A 203 -0.79 -31.63 -22.30
CA LEU A 203 0.54 -31.08 -22.57
C LEU A 203 0.57 -30.59 -24.03
N ALA A 204 0.53 -29.27 -24.22
CA ALA A 204 0.64 -28.63 -25.52
C ALA A 204 2.12 -28.27 -25.78
N THR A 205 2.79 -29.08 -26.61
CA THR A 205 4.22 -28.88 -26.94
C THR A 205 4.48 -27.57 -27.68
N SER A 206 3.51 -27.10 -28.46
CA SER A 206 3.52 -25.77 -29.08
C SER A 206 2.09 -25.30 -29.35
N ALA A 207 1.75 -24.09 -28.90
CA ALA A 207 0.43 -23.49 -29.12
C ALA A 207 0.50 -21.96 -29.21
N LEU A 208 -0.48 -21.37 -29.90
CA LEU A 208 -0.70 -19.91 -29.93
C LEU A 208 -1.92 -19.49 -29.10
N SER A 209 -2.84 -20.41 -28.85
CA SER A 209 -4.05 -20.17 -28.09
C SER A 209 -4.57 -21.48 -27.52
N ILE A 210 -4.91 -21.49 -26.23
CA ILE A 210 -5.56 -22.61 -25.55
C ILE A 210 -6.75 -22.04 -24.78
N THR A 211 -7.88 -22.74 -24.81
CA THR A 211 -9.10 -22.34 -24.11
C THR A 211 -9.60 -23.49 -23.26
N VAL A 212 -9.84 -23.21 -21.98
CA VAL A 212 -10.27 -24.18 -20.98
C VAL A 212 -11.56 -23.67 -20.33
N THR A 213 -12.51 -24.57 -20.10
CA THR A 213 -13.70 -24.28 -19.30
C THR A 213 -13.61 -25.03 -17.99
N ILE A 214 -13.55 -24.27 -16.89
CA ILE A 214 -13.50 -24.76 -15.51
C ILE A 214 -14.95 -24.83 -15.00
N ALA A 215 -15.40 -26.02 -14.65
CA ALA A 215 -16.76 -26.23 -14.17
C ALA A 215 -16.86 -25.91 -12.66
N PRO A 216 -18.04 -25.51 -12.14
CA PRO A 216 -18.23 -25.30 -10.71
C PRO A 216 -18.01 -26.53 -9.83
N SER A 217 -17.98 -27.72 -10.41
CA SER A 217 -17.72 -29.00 -9.74
C SER A 217 -16.26 -29.44 -9.79
N ASP A 218 -15.41 -28.72 -10.52
CA ASP A 218 -13.98 -28.96 -10.50
C ASP A 218 -13.45 -28.56 -9.10
N GLY A 219 -12.39 -29.22 -8.63
CA GLY A 219 -11.73 -28.91 -7.37
C GLY A 219 -10.56 -27.94 -7.54
N GLN A 220 -9.67 -28.22 -8.50
CA GLN A 220 -8.50 -27.38 -8.76
C GLN A 220 -8.22 -27.21 -10.25
N PHE A 221 -7.57 -26.11 -10.59
CA PHE A 221 -6.97 -25.85 -11.89
C PHE A 221 -5.47 -25.62 -11.71
N THR A 222 -4.65 -26.38 -12.42
CA THR A 222 -3.19 -26.24 -12.41
C THR A 222 -2.68 -25.90 -13.80
N SER A 223 -1.72 -24.98 -13.88
CA SER A 223 -1.05 -24.58 -15.12
C SER A 223 0.45 -24.44 -14.92
N GLU A 224 1.23 -24.87 -15.91
CA GLU A 224 2.68 -24.67 -15.96
C GLU A 224 3.15 -24.34 -17.38
N ARG A 225 4.03 -23.35 -17.50
CA ARG A 225 4.63 -22.88 -18.77
C ARG A 225 3.58 -22.44 -19.79
N CYS A 226 2.44 -21.97 -19.31
CA CYS A 226 1.39 -21.43 -20.18
C CYS A 226 1.46 -19.90 -20.19
N ALA A 227 0.86 -19.30 -21.21
CA ALA A 227 0.57 -17.87 -21.18
C ALA A 227 -0.50 -17.59 -20.12
N VAL A 228 -0.60 -16.33 -19.70
CA VAL A 228 -1.60 -15.88 -18.71
C VAL A 228 -3.01 -16.22 -19.17
N TRP A 229 -3.75 -16.91 -18.31
CA TRP A 229 -5.15 -17.28 -18.47
C TRP A 229 -6.05 -16.09 -18.16
N LYS A 230 -6.79 -15.63 -19.17
CA LYS A 230 -7.73 -14.51 -19.06
C LYS A 230 -9.17 -15.01 -19.20
N PRO A 231 -10.11 -14.52 -18.38
CA PRO A 231 -11.53 -14.77 -18.58
C PRO A 231 -11.97 -14.43 -20.02
N VAL A 232 -12.73 -15.33 -20.63
CA VAL A 232 -13.43 -15.08 -21.89
C VAL A 232 -14.79 -14.46 -21.57
N LYS A 233 -15.08 -13.28 -22.15
CA LYS A 233 -16.35 -12.56 -22.01
C LYS A 233 -17.32 -12.87 -23.15
#